data_AF-A0A968PEB7-F1
#
_entry.id   AF-A0A968PEB7-F1
#
_cell.length_a   1.000
_cell.length_b   1.000
_cell.length_c   1.000
_cell.angle_alpha   90.00
_cell.angle_beta   90.00
_cell.angle_gamma   90.00
#
_symmetry.space_group_name_H-M   'P 1'
#
loop_
_entity.id
_entity.type
_entity.pdbx_description
1 polymer ?
#
loop_
_entity_poly.entity_id
_entity_poly.type
_entity_poly.pdbx_seq_one_letter_code
_entity_poly.pdbx_strand_id
1 'polypeptide(L)'
;MILYGYGVGIRLGLLDKAQYINAFKRGMDGLRSHCINPDGSTELCCPGCLCPGEGDRKGTVQAYIEDKQPVRDDGHSFGPFMLALTEEAQLM
;
A
#
# COMPACT_ATOMS: atom_id res chain seq x y z
N MET A 1 3.09 -0.59 -0.78
CA MET A 1 4.56 -0.45 -0.74
C MET A 1 5.11 -0.52 0.69
N ILE A 2 4.53 0.18 1.67
CA ILE A 2 4.99 0.12 3.08
C ILE A 2 4.99 -1.30 3.64
N LEU A 3 3.91 -2.08 3.42
CA LEU A 3 3.81 -3.46 3.89
C LEU A 3 4.89 -4.37 3.29
N TYR A 4 5.17 -4.22 2.00
CA TYR A 4 6.31 -4.90 1.37
C TYR A 4 7.63 -4.54 2.08
N GLY A 5 7.88 -3.26 2.36
CA GLY A 5 9.04 -2.79 3.12
C GLY A 5 9.16 -3.42 4.52
N TYR A 6 8.04 -3.56 5.23
CA TYR A 6 7.98 -4.29 6.50
C TYR A 6 8.35 -5.76 6.32
N GLY A 7 7.71 -6.44 5.36
CA GLY A 7 7.92 -7.86 5.10
C GLY A 7 9.38 -8.18 4.75
N VAL A 8 9.92 -7.49 3.74
CA VAL A 8 11.33 -7.67 3.33
C VAL A 8 12.30 -7.29 4.45
N GLY A 9 12.01 -6.22 5.20
CA GLY A 9 12.83 -5.78 6.32
C GLY A 9 12.90 -6.83 7.43
N ILE A 10 11.76 -7.42 7.80
CA ILE A 10 11.70 -8.51 8.79
C ILE A 10 12.42 -9.75 8.26
N ARG A 11 12.15 -10.16 7.01
CA ARG A 11 12.74 -11.36 6.42
C ARG A 11 14.26 -11.30 6.32
N LEU A 12 14.80 -10.13 5.96
CA LEU A 12 16.25 -9.91 5.85
C LEU A 12 16.91 -9.61 7.21
N GLY A 13 16.15 -9.55 8.30
CA GLY A 13 16.67 -9.21 9.63
C GLY A 13 17.08 -7.73 9.79
N LEU A 14 16.63 -6.86 8.88
CA LEU A 14 16.83 -5.40 8.98
C LEU A 14 15.85 -4.75 9.97
N LEU A 15 14.70 -5.38 10.18
CA LEU A 15 13.73 -5.04 11.21
C LEU A 15 13.63 -6.20 12.19
N ASP A 16 13.67 -5.90 13.49
CA ASP A 16 13.46 -6.92 14.51
C ASP A 16 12.07 -7.57 14.36
N LYS A 17 12.05 -8.89 14.13
CA LYS A 17 10.80 -9.63 13.95
C LYS A 17 9.90 -9.50 15.17
N ALA A 18 10.46 -9.60 16.39
CA ALA A 18 9.65 -9.56 17.61
C ALA A 18 8.92 -8.22 17.78
N GLN A 19 9.59 -7.12 17.44
CA GLN A 19 9.02 -5.78 17.49
C GLN A 19 8.00 -5.51 16.38
N TYR A 20 8.29 -5.90 15.13
CA TYR A 20 7.54 -5.39 13.96
C TYR A 20 6.50 -6.36 13.38
N ILE A 21 6.55 -7.66 13.70
CA ILE A 21 5.66 -8.65 13.07
C ILE A 21 4.18 -8.36 13.31
N ASN A 22 3.81 -7.88 14.49
CA ASN A 22 2.40 -7.61 14.82
C ASN A 22 1.85 -6.41 14.03
N ALA A 23 2.67 -5.39 13.80
CA ALA A 23 2.31 -4.25 12.96
C ALA A 23 2.15 -4.67 11.49
N PHE A 24 3.08 -5.51 10.99
CA PHE A 24 2.98 -6.07 9.64
C PHE A 24 1.69 -6.88 9.45
N LYS A 25 1.38 -7.82 10.37
CA LYS A 25 0.16 -8.63 10.33
C LYS A 25 -1.12 -7.78 10.30
N ARG A 26 -1.22 -6.82 11.22
CA ARG A 26 -2.36 -5.88 11.24
C ARG A 26 -2.50 -5.10 9.94
N GLY A 27 -1.38 -4.72 9.33
CA GLY A 27 -1.36 -4.05 8.05
C GLY A 27 -1.84 -4.95 6.89
N MET A 28 -1.41 -6.21 6.87
CA MET A 28 -1.86 -7.19 5.86
C MET A 28 -3.35 -7.53 6.01
N ASP A 29 -3.85 -7.63 7.24
CA ASP A 29 -5.29 -7.80 7.48
C ASP A 29 -6.08 -6.61 6.92
N GLY A 30 -5.64 -5.38 7.20
CA GLY A 30 -6.26 -4.18 6.63
C GLY A 30 -6.23 -4.16 5.11
N LEU A 31 -5.10 -4.55 4.49
CA LEU A 31 -4.97 -4.65 3.04
C LEU A 31 -6.02 -5.61 2.44
N ARG A 32 -6.14 -6.82 2.99
CA ARG A 32 -7.13 -7.81 2.54
C ARG A 32 -8.57 -7.37 2.76
N SER A 33 -8.86 -6.82 3.94
CA SER A 33 -10.24 -6.48 4.31
C SER A 33 -10.80 -5.28 3.57
N HIS A 34 -9.95 -4.37 3.10
CA HIS A 34 -10.40 -3.09 2.55
C HIS A 34 -9.98 -2.83 1.11
N CYS A 35 -8.89 -3.43 0.62
CA CYS A 35 -8.31 -3.06 -0.67
C CYS A 35 -8.34 -4.17 -1.71
N ILE A 36 -8.69 -5.41 -1.34
CA ILE A 36 -8.74 -6.56 -2.25
C ILE A 36 -10.13 -7.17 -2.18
N ASN A 37 -10.83 -7.18 -3.30
CA ASN A 37 -12.17 -7.74 -3.39
C ASN A 37 -12.15 -9.26 -3.67
N PRO A 38 -13.29 -9.96 -3.49
CA PRO A 38 -13.38 -11.40 -3.77
C PRO A 38 -13.06 -11.81 -5.22
N ASP A 39 -13.26 -10.90 -6.18
CA ASP A 39 -12.93 -11.12 -7.60
C ASP A 39 -11.46 -10.81 -7.95
N GLY A 40 -10.65 -10.44 -6.96
CA GLY A 40 -9.24 -10.08 -7.14
C GLY A 40 -9.00 -8.66 -7.65
N SER A 41 -10.06 -7.89 -7.89
CA SER A 41 -9.92 -6.44 -8.15
C SER A 41 -9.40 -5.71 -6.92
N THR A 42 -8.78 -4.56 -7.16
CA THR A 42 -8.21 -3.72 -6.11
C THR A 42 -9.00 -2.43 -5.95
N GLU A 43 -9.05 -1.90 -4.73
CA GLU A 43 -9.75 -0.66 -4.38
C GLU A 43 -8.82 0.27 -3.60
N LEU A 44 -9.27 1.52 -3.43
CA LEU A 44 -8.63 2.52 -2.57
C LEU A 44 -7.19 2.88 -2.99
N CYS A 45 -6.84 2.67 -4.26
CA CYS A 45 -5.55 3.10 -4.79
C CYS A 45 -5.64 4.52 -5.34
N CYS A 46 -4.74 5.40 -4.89
CA CYS A 46 -4.69 6.76 -5.41
C CYS A 46 -4.01 6.76 -6.80
N PRO A 47 -4.61 7.39 -7.83
CA PRO A 47 -4.09 7.36 -9.19
C PRO A 47 -2.94 8.35 -9.36
N GLY A 48 -1.72 7.86 -9.63
CA GLY A 48 -0.60 8.68 -10.10
C GLY A 48 -0.27 9.90 -9.21
N CYS A 49 -0.07 9.70 -7.91
CA CYS A 49 -0.03 10.74 -6.87
C CYS A 49 1.30 11.50 -6.74
N LEU A 50 2.09 11.57 -7.81
CA LEU A 50 3.38 12.30 -7.82
C LEU A 50 3.13 13.81 -7.95
N CYS A 51 2.76 14.45 -6.84
CA CYS A 51 2.53 15.89 -6.71
C CYS A 51 1.30 16.37 -7.51
N PRO A 52 0.08 16.07 -7.02
CA PRO A 52 -1.17 16.43 -7.68
C PRO A 52 -1.39 17.96 -7.70
N GLY A 53 -2.29 18.39 -8.57
CA GLY A 53 -2.56 19.81 -8.81
C GLY A 53 -1.67 20.44 -9.88
N GLU A 54 -2.05 21.64 -10.31
CA GLU A 54 -1.36 22.43 -11.33
C GLU A 54 -1.23 23.89 -10.87
N GLY A 55 -0.28 24.62 -11.44
CA GLY A 55 0.00 26.02 -11.07
C GLY A 55 0.22 26.18 -9.56
N ASP A 56 -0.41 27.19 -8.97
CA ASP A 56 -0.31 27.50 -7.53
C ASP A 56 -0.91 26.42 -6.61
N ARG A 57 -1.72 25.50 -7.15
CA ARG A 57 -2.29 24.38 -6.37
C ARG A 57 -1.38 23.16 -6.34
N LYS A 58 -0.33 23.10 -7.17
CA LYS A 58 0.54 21.93 -7.29
C LYS A 58 1.20 21.58 -5.95
N GLY A 59 1.02 20.34 -5.51
CA GLY A 59 1.60 19.81 -4.27
C GLY A 59 0.96 20.36 -2.99
N THR A 60 -0.13 21.12 -3.08
CA THR A 60 -0.86 21.59 -1.90
C THR A 60 -1.65 20.45 -1.26
N VAL A 61 -1.92 20.56 0.05
CA VAL A 61 -2.76 19.59 0.79
C VAL A 61 -4.13 19.43 0.12
N GLN A 62 -4.73 20.54 -0.32
CA GLN A 62 -6.03 20.51 -0.99
C GLN A 62 -5.98 19.69 -2.29
N ALA A 63 -4.93 19.83 -3.10
CA ALA A 63 -4.77 19.03 -4.32
C ALA A 63 -4.63 17.52 -4.04
N TYR A 64 -3.97 17.13 -2.95
CA TYR A 64 -3.91 15.73 -2.53
C TYR A 64 -5.27 15.16 -2.10
N ILE A 65 -6.15 16.00 -1.56
CA ILE A 65 -7.47 15.58 -1.08
C ILE A 65 -8.50 15.56 -2.20
N GLU A 66 -8.46 16.53 -3.13
CA GLU A 66 -9.54 16.76 -4.09
C GLU A 66 -9.24 16.18 -5.48
N ASP A 67 -8.01 16.32 -5.98
CA ASP A 67 -7.73 16.14 -7.41
C ASP A 67 -7.48 14.67 -7.82
N LYS A 68 -7.13 13.78 -6.87
CA LYS A 68 -6.79 12.37 -7.13
C LYS A 68 -7.52 11.43 -6.17
N GLN A 69 -8.82 11.27 -6.41
CA GLN A 69 -9.63 10.32 -5.65
C GLN A 69 -9.18 8.89 -5.91
N PRO A 70 -9.24 7.98 -4.92
CA PRO A 70 -8.92 6.59 -5.12
C PRO A 70 -9.82 5.93 -6.17
N VAL A 71 -9.25 5.05 -6.99
CA VAL A 71 -9.98 4.33 -8.03
C VAL A 71 -9.78 2.82 -7.92
N ARG A 72 -10.76 2.10 -8.44
CA ARG A 72 -10.71 0.66 -8.60
C ARG A 72 -9.72 0.29 -9.71
N ASP A 73 -8.97 -0.79 -9.50
CA ASP A 73 -8.06 -1.38 -10.49
C ASP A 73 -7.04 -0.41 -11.08
N ASP A 74 -6.60 0.56 -10.28
CA ASP A 74 -5.46 1.38 -10.65
C ASP A 74 -4.21 0.49 -10.79
N GLY A 75 -3.50 0.62 -11.91
CA GLY A 75 -2.31 -0.20 -12.19
C GLY A 75 -1.22 -0.13 -11.11
N HIS A 76 -1.16 0.95 -10.33
CA HIS A 76 -0.20 1.15 -9.25
C HIS A 76 -0.49 0.32 -7.99
N SER A 77 -1.67 -0.29 -7.87
CA SER A 77 -2.02 -1.13 -6.71
C SER A 77 -1.39 -2.53 -6.80
N PHE A 78 -1.47 -3.16 -7.98
CA PHE A 78 -1.25 -4.59 -8.14
C PHE A 78 0.16 -5.01 -7.78
N GLY A 79 1.17 -4.33 -8.33
CA GLY A 79 2.58 -4.66 -8.07
C GLY A 79 2.91 -4.60 -6.57
N PRO A 80 2.68 -3.46 -5.88
CA PRO A 80 2.91 -3.37 -4.45
C PRO A 80 2.10 -4.35 -3.59
N PHE A 81 0.89 -4.73 -4.00
CA PHE A 81 0.08 -5.69 -3.27
C PHE A 81 0.64 -7.11 -3.42
N MET A 82 0.95 -7.53 -4.64
CA MET A 82 1.58 -8.84 -4.92
C MET A 82 2.90 -8.99 -4.17
N LEU A 83 3.73 -7.94 -4.14
CA LEU A 83 4.97 -7.92 -3.37
C LEU A 83 4.73 -8.09 -1.87
N ALA A 84 3.76 -7.37 -1.30
CA ALA A 84 3.43 -7.50 0.12
C ALA A 84 2.90 -8.89 0.49
N LEU A 85 2.01 -9.45 -0.33
CA LEU A 85 1.47 -10.80 -0.16
C LEU A 85 2.56 -11.88 -0.27
N THR A 86 3.54 -11.70 -1.17
CA THR A 86 4.67 -12.61 -1.33
C THR A 86 5.58 -12.62 -0.10
N GLU A 87 5.79 -11.46 0.53
CA GLU A 87 6.55 -11.38 1.79
C GLU A 87 5.77 -11.99 2.96
N GLU A 88 4.44 -11.79 3.00
CA GLU A 88 3.60 -12.40 4.02
C GLU A 88 3.66 -13.93 3.97
N ALA A 89 3.57 -14.53 2.78
CA ALA A 89 3.67 -15.98 2.57
C ALA A 89 5.03 -16.57 2.99
N GLN A 90 6.07 -15.75 3.11
CA GLN A 90 7.39 -16.19 3.60
C GLN A 90 7.56 -16.05 5.12
N LEU A 91 6.74 -15.22 5.77
CA LEU A 91 6.86 -14.88 7.19
C LEU A 91 5.86 -15.61 8.09
N MET A 92 4.79 -16.15 7.49
CA MET A 92 3.73 -16.94 8.13
C MET A 92 3.91 -18.43 7.85
#